data_AF-C4V336-F1
#
_entry.id   AF-C4V336-F1
#
_cell.length_a   1.000
_cell.length_b   1.000
_cell.length_c   1.000
_cell.angle_alpha   90.00
_cell.angle_beta   90.00
_cell.angle_gamma   90.00
#
_symmetry.space_group_name_H-M   'P 1'
#
loop_
_entity.id
_entity.type
_entity.pdbx_description
1 polymer ?
#
loop_
_entity_poly.entity_id
_entity_poly.type
_entity_poly.pdbx_seq_one_letter_code
_entity_poly.pdbx_strand_id
1 'polypeptide(L)'
;MYGKWSQWKPVSDLPGKMYTEKLIETCDGLEITLMARDDSRGIKIIFPYSVISYQSTEEENRCKTLGFLDKEYGTDFYAKWTLFEVQDSVLLK
;
A
#
# COMPACT_ATOMS: atom_id res chain seq x y z
N MET A 1 -8.41 0.06 -8.38
CA MET A 1 -8.71 -1.40 -8.33
C MET A 1 -10.09 -1.58 -7.72
N TYR A 2 -10.94 -2.40 -8.32
CA TYR A 2 -12.26 -2.71 -7.78
C TYR A 2 -12.15 -3.89 -6.81
N GLY A 3 -12.84 -3.82 -5.67
CA GLY A 3 -12.77 -4.83 -4.61
C GLY A 3 -13.27 -4.27 -3.28
N LYS A 4 -13.28 -5.09 -2.23
CA LYS A 4 -13.56 -4.65 -0.86
C LYS A 4 -12.26 -4.26 -0.20
N TRP A 5 -12.16 -2.99 0.21
CA TRP A 5 -10.96 -2.44 0.83
C TRP A 5 -11.11 -2.42 2.34
N SER A 6 -10.04 -2.79 3.04
CA SER A 6 -9.88 -2.61 4.48
C SER A 6 -8.53 -1.95 4.76
N GLN A 7 -8.48 -1.11 5.80
CA GLN A 7 -7.20 -0.57 6.27
C GLN A 7 -6.39 -1.71 6.89
N TRP A 8 -5.19 -1.95 6.36
CA TRP A 8 -4.28 -2.95 6.90
C TRP A 8 -3.44 -2.33 8.03
N LYS A 9 -3.59 -2.85 9.26
CA LYS A 9 -2.93 -2.37 10.49
C LYS A 9 -2.20 -3.52 11.18
N PRO A 10 -1.06 -3.97 10.65
CA PRO A 10 -0.40 -5.20 11.12
C PRO A 10 0.24 -5.05 12.50
N VAL A 11 0.63 -3.84 12.89
CA VAL A 11 1.22 -3.54 14.20
C VAL A 11 0.64 -2.24 14.76
N SER A 12 0.67 -2.10 16.08
CA SER A 12 0.30 -0.86 16.76
C SER A 12 1.30 0.26 16.46
N ASP A 13 0.84 1.50 16.51
CA ASP A 13 1.68 2.71 16.41
C ASP A 13 2.36 2.95 15.05
N LEU A 14 1.80 2.39 13.97
CA LEU A 14 2.24 2.77 12.63
C LEU A 14 1.89 4.24 12.31
N PRO A 15 2.75 4.96 11.58
CA PRO A 15 2.38 6.23 11.00
C PRO A 15 1.20 6.04 10.06
N GLY A 16 0.16 6.87 10.21
CA GLY A 16 -1.01 6.77 9.33
C GLY A 16 -0.66 7.10 7.88
N LYS A 17 0.12 8.16 7.66
CA LYS A 17 0.57 8.56 6.34
C LYS A 17 2.07 8.37 6.17
N MET A 18 2.41 7.57 5.17
CA MET A 18 3.77 7.23 4.78
C MET A 18 3.92 7.36 3.26
N TYR A 19 5.17 7.56 2.82
CA TYR A 19 5.60 7.51 1.43
C TYR A 19 6.56 6.34 1.22
N THR A 20 6.66 5.85 -0.02
CA THR A 20 7.66 4.83 -0.37
C THR A 20 9.02 5.47 -0.45
N GLU A 21 9.90 5.13 0.48
CA GLU A 21 11.30 5.55 0.48
C GLU A 21 12.13 4.64 -0.43
N LYS A 22 11.92 3.33 -0.32
CA LYS A 22 12.75 2.33 -1.00
C LYS A 22 11.93 1.15 -1.49
N LEU A 23 12.26 0.66 -2.68
CA LEU A 23 11.79 -0.59 -3.25
C LEU A 23 13.01 -1.32 -3.82
N ILE A 24 13.37 -2.46 -3.24
CA ILE A 24 14.51 -3.27 -3.70
C ILE A 24 14.01 -4.66 -4.01
N GLU A 25 14.29 -5.12 -5.22
CA GLU A 25 14.10 -6.49 -5.63
C GLU A 25 15.47 -7.11 -5.86
N THR A 26 15.73 -8.24 -5.19
CA THR A 26 16.97 -9.01 -5.30
C THR A 26 16.65 -10.49 -5.41
N CYS A 27 17.65 -11.31 -5.70
CA CYS A 27 17.50 -12.78 -5.64
C CYS A 27 17.04 -13.28 -4.27
N ASP A 28 17.34 -12.53 -3.20
CA ASP A 28 17.00 -12.89 -1.82
C ASP A 28 15.57 -12.46 -1.43
N GLY A 29 14.93 -11.62 -2.26
CA GLY A 29 13.53 -11.24 -2.14
C GLY A 29 13.24 -9.77 -2.38
N LEU A 30 12.08 -9.33 -1.88
CA LEU A 30 11.55 -7.97 -2.07
C LEU A 30 11.52 -7.21 -0.74
N GLU A 31 12.19 -6.06 -0.72
CA GLU A 31 12.15 -5.10 0.39
C GLU A 31 11.38 -3.85 -0.04
N ILE A 32 10.37 -3.48 0.76
CA ILE A 32 9.64 -2.22 0.63
C ILE A 32 9.83 -1.43 1.92
N THR A 33 10.43 -0.25 1.83
CA THR A 33 10.58 0.66 2.97
C THR A 33 9.66 1.85 2.79
N LEU A 34 8.81 2.09 3.81
CA LEU A 34 7.91 3.22 3.87
C LEU A 34 8.28 4.10 5.07
N MET A 35 8.30 5.41 4.88
CA MET A 35 8.65 6.38 5.91
C MET A 35 7.51 7.36 6.16
N ALA A 36 7.35 7.78 7.41
CA ALA A 36 6.51 8.91 7.78
C ALA A 36 7.05 10.20 7.12
N ARG A 37 6.19 11.20 6.93
CA ARG A 37 6.58 12.46 6.27
C ARG A 37 7.68 13.25 6.98
N ASP A 38 7.87 13.02 8.26
CA ASP A 38 8.89 13.68 9.08
C ASP A 38 10.17 12.84 9.22
N ASP A 39 10.26 11.73 8.48
CA ASP A 39 11.36 10.77 8.47
C ASP A 39 11.73 10.19 9.86
N SER A 40 10.87 10.38 10.85
CA SER A 40 11.14 9.98 12.25
C SER A 40 10.97 8.48 12.47
N ARG A 41 10.06 7.86 11.71
CA ARG A 41 9.70 6.45 11.83
C ARG A 41 9.14 5.91 10.53
N GLY A 42 9.24 4.60 10.35
CA GLY A 42 8.77 3.92 9.16
C GLY A 42 8.58 2.43 9.37
N ILE A 43 8.27 1.73 8.29
CA ILE A 43 8.19 0.28 8.26
C ILE A 43 9.00 -0.29 7.12
N LYS A 44 9.54 -1.47 7.36
CA LYS A 44 10.14 -2.31 6.34
C LYS A 44 9.29 -3.56 6.17
N ILE A 45 8.75 -3.75 4.98
CA ILE A 45 8.00 -4.95 4.59
C ILE A 45 8.98 -5.82 3.79
N ILE A 46 9.22 -7.03 4.30
CA ILE A 46 10.15 -7.98 3.69
C ILE A 46 9.35 -9.19 3.24
N PHE A 47 9.38 -9.45 1.94
CA PHE A 47 8.97 -10.74 1.40
C PHE A 47 10.24 -11.58 1.22
N PRO A 48 10.44 -12.62 2.06
CA PRO A 48 11.60 -13.47 1.94
C PRO A 48 11.50 -14.30 0.66
N TYR A 49 12.64 -14.58 0.04
CA TYR A 49 12.75 -15.28 -1.25
C TYR A 49 12.14 -14.49 -2.40
N SER A 50 12.40 -14.96 -3.63
CA SER A 50 11.91 -14.31 -4.83
C SER A 50 10.37 -14.23 -4.84
N VAL A 51 9.86 -13.01 -5.05
CA VAL A 51 8.43 -12.76 -5.23
C VAL A 51 8.05 -13.11 -6.67
N ILE A 52 6.97 -13.87 -6.87
CA ILE A 52 6.52 -14.28 -8.21
C ILE A 52 6.23 -13.05 -9.07
N SER A 53 5.55 -12.05 -8.50
CA SER A 53 5.31 -10.76 -9.14
C SER A 53 4.84 -9.70 -8.13
N TYR A 54 5.15 -8.44 -8.40
CA TYR A 54 4.46 -7.28 -7.86
C TYR A 54 4.17 -6.30 -8.99
N GLN A 55 3.24 -5.37 -8.76
CA GLN A 55 2.88 -4.36 -9.74
C GLN A 55 2.92 -2.96 -9.13
N SER A 56 3.69 -2.07 -9.75
CA SER A 56 3.52 -0.63 -9.59
C SER A 56 2.45 -0.14 -10.58
N THR A 57 1.55 0.73 -10.12
CA THR A 57 0.50 1.28 -10.98
C THR A 57 0.83 2.71 -11.39
N GLU A 58 0.46 3.06 -12.62
CA GLU A 58 0.58 4.42 -13.15
C GLU A 58 -0.29 5.43 -12.38
N GLU A 59 0.08 6.71 -12.42
CA GLU A 59 -0.60 7.76 -11.67
C GLU A 59 -2.08 7.90 -12.03
N GLU A 60 -2.45 7.72 -13.30
CA GLU A 60 -3.85 7.79 -13.73
C GLU A 60 -4.71 6.70 -13.05
N ASN A 61 -4.19 5.48 -12.97
CA ASN A 61 -4.87 4.37 -12.29
C ASN A 61 -4.97 4.58 -10.78
N ARG A 62 -3.97 5.26 -10.19
CA ARG A 62 -4.02 5.72 -8.79
C ARG A 62 -5.14 6.73 -8.59
N CYS A 63 -5.27 7.74 -9.46
CA CYS A 63 -6.35 8.73 -9.40
C CYS A 63 -7.74 8.08 -9.51
N LYS A 64 -7.94 7.15 -10.46
CA LYS A 64 -9.18 6.38 -10.57
C LYS A 64 -9.49 5.59 -9.29
N THR A 65 -8.47 5.00 -8.68
CA THR A 65 -8.62 4.28 -7.40
C THR A 65 -9.02 5.21 -6.26
N LEU A 66 -8.43 6.40 -6.16
CA LEU A 66 -8.83 7.39 -5.15
C LEU A 66 -10.29 7.84 -5.34
N GLY A 67 -10.72 8.10 -6.58
CA GLY A 67 -12.12 8.44 -6.86
C GLY A 67 -13.11 7.34 -6.47
N PHE A 68 -12.76 6.06 -6.70
CA PHE A 68 -13.53 4.93 -6.21
C PHE A 68 -13.60 4.89 -4.68
N LEU A 69 -12.47 5.03 -4.00
CA LEU A 69 -12.42 4.98 -2.53
C LEU A 69 -13.20 6.13 -1.89
N ASP A 70 -13.12 7.33 -2.46
CA ASP A 70 -13.87 8.49 -2.00
C ASP A 70 -15.39 8.26 -2.10
N LYS A 71 -15.84 7.73 -3.24
CA LYS A 71 -17.26 7.43 -3.47
C LYS A 71 -17.80 6.34 -2.51
N GLU A 72 -17.05 5.27 -2.30
CA GLU A 72 -17.55 4.10 -1.55
C GLU A 72 -17.31 4.20 -0.03
N TYR A 73 -16.22 4.83 0.40
CA TYR A 73 -15.79 4.85 1.81
C TYR A 73 -15.61 6.26 2.39
N GLY A 74 -15.62 7.30 1.55
CA GLY A 74 -15.37 8.68 1.95
C GLY A 74 -13.88 9.03 2.11
N THR A 75 -13.59 10.33 2.01
CA THR A 75 -12.22 10.86 2.02
C THR A 75 -11.40 10.41 3.23
N ASP A 76 -12.00 10.40 4.42
CA ASP A 76 -11.32 10.06 5.67
C ASP A 76 -10.75 8.64 5.70
N PHE A 77 -11.36 7.71 4.95
CA PHE A 77 -10.92 6.32 4.87
C PHE A 77 -9.52 6.19 4.26
N TYR A 78 -9.23 6.90 3.17
CA TYR A 78 -7.96 6.79 2.46
C TYR A 78 -7.01 7.98 2.71
N ALA A 79 -7.50 9.14 3.14
CA ALA A 79 -6.69 10.34 3.31
C ALA A 79 -5.86 10.36 4.60
N LYS A 80 -6.15 9.49 5.57
CA LYS A 80 -5.43 9.39 6.86
C LYS A 80 -4.58 8.12 7.01
N TRP A 81 -4.69 7.19 6.06
CA TRP A 81 -4.02 5.88 6.11
C TRP A 81 -3.32 5.54 4.77
N THR A 82 -2.21 4.79 4.79
CA THR A 82 -1.45 4.41 3.58
C THR A 82 -1.63 2.95 3.17
N LEU A 83 -1.86 2.03 4.11
CA LEU A 83 -1.80 0.59 3.85
C LEU A 83 -3.18 -0.05 3.79
N PHE A 84 -3.46 -0.80 2.72
CA PHE A 84 -4.76 -1.42 2.53
C PHE A 84 -4.63 -2.87 2.08
N GLU A 85 -5.57 -3.68 2.54
CA GLU A 85 -5.83 -5.00 2.00
C GLU A 85 -7.06 -4.89 1.07
N VAL A 86 -7.00 -5.57 -0.07
CA VAL A 86 -8.09 -5.57 -1.05
C VAL A 86 -8.51 -7.01 -1.32
N GLN A 87 -9.74 -7.32 -0.94
CA GLN A 87 -10.37 -8.61 -1.23
C GLN A 87 -11.25 -8.52 -2.48
N ASP A 88 -11.52 -9.67 -3.10
CA ASP A 88 -12.33 -9.76 -4.33
C ASP A 88 -11.81 -8.88 -5.48
N SER A 89 -10.49 -8.63 -5.51
CA SER A 89 -9.88 -7.83 -6.56
C SER A 89 -9.90 -8.59 -7.89
N VAL A 90 -10.38 -7.94 -8.94
CA VAL A 90 -10.36 -8.49 -10.31
C VAL A 90 -8.96 -8.86 -10.83
N LEU A 91 -7.90 -8.38 -10.17
CA LEU A 91 -6.50 -8.69 -10.47
C LEU A 91 -5.92 -9.86 -9.65
N LEU A 92 -6.62 -10.30 -8.59
CA LEU A 92 -6.20 -11.38 -7.68
C LEU A 92 -7.08 -12.63 -7.93
N LYS A 93 -7.18 -13.07 -9.18
CA LYS A 93 -7.89 -14.30 -9.57
C LYS A 93 -7.00 -15.53 -9.46
#